data_AF-A0A6C0JR43-F1
#
_entry.id   AF-A0A6C0JR43-F1
#
_cell.length_a   1.000
_cell.length_b   1.000
_cell.length_c   1.000
_cell.angle_alpha   90.00
_cell.angle_beta   90.00
_cell.angle_gamma   90.00
#
_symmetry.space_group_name_H-M   'P 1'
#
loop_
_entity.id
_entity.type
_entity.pdbx_description
1 polymer ?
#
loop_
_entity_poly.entity_id
_entity_poly.type
_entity_poly.pdbx_seq_one_letter_code
_entity_poly.pdbx_strand_id
1 'polypeptide(L)'
;MVENCSLLFFKCAVCNYETNKKYNLERHHIAKHNNITSDKNGFAKTGKIVHPNGKIVHPKRKNVHPNEKIVHHLENICKKCNKTYKTLKSLIKHEETCKGIDDLTCPRCMISFSSRSSKSNHIKRNNCKPRSIIYARKTNLENETINYNTINNIESQYNIGTQNNVTNNIYVNNYGNERIDYLNYEKMLEIFKKAYDIPSLLTKEIHFNEEFPENNNIKDSDKNNYALVKMKEEYILEDLNALAEELVKKNSTQIQKFAIENKEEICTNIETQKYQDMVELLLNFILLKEPLEHYKNQIKKIKDLIKNN
;
A
#
# COMPACT_ATOMS: atom_id res chain seq x y z
N MET A 1 -38.54 -14.26 2.20
CA MET A 1 -39.39 -13.50 3.13
C MET A 1 -38.67 -13.41 4.46
N VAL A 2 -38.57 -12.20 4.98
CA VAL A 2 -37.71 -11.77 6.09
C VAL A 2 -38.46 -12.02 7.39
N GLU A 3 -37.94 -12.88 8.28
CA GLU A 3 -38.45 -12.97 9.64
C GLU A 3 -37.46 -12.33 10.62
N ASN A 4 -37.96 -11.27 11.25
CA ASN A 4 -37.31 -10.37 12.18
C ASN A 4 -36.58 -11.12 13.30
N CYS A 5 -35.25 -10.97 13.35
CA CYS A 5 -34.47 -11.27 14.54
C CYS A 5 -34.68 -10.11 15.53
N SER A 6 -35.57 -10.29 16.50
CA SER A 6 -35.87 -9.31 17.56
C SER A 6 -34.60 -8.96 18.34
N LEU A 7 -33.95 -7.85 17.97
CA LEU A 7 -32.79 -7.31 18.68
C LEU A 7 -33.22 -6.85 20.07
N LEU A 8 -32.78 -7.56 21.11
CA LEU A 8 -33.04 -7.16 22.49
C LEU A 8 -32.17 -5.94 22.82
N PHE A 9 -32.80 -4.79 23.07
CA PHE A 9 -32.12 -3.57 23.48
C PHE A 9 -32.18 -3.38 25.00
N PHE A 10 -31.05 -3.04 25.60
CA PHE A 10 -30.90 -2.61 26.99
C PHE A 10 -30.92 -1.09 27.02
N LYS A 11 -31.86 -0.52 27.79
CA LYS A 11 -32.03 0.93 27.92
C LYS A 11 -31.51 1.42 29.26
N CYS A 12 -30.91 2.61 29.25
CA CYS A 12 -30.54 3.32 30.46
C CYS A 12 -31.78 3.85 31.17
N ALA A 13 -31.85 3.66 32.48
CA ALA A 13 -32.95 4.15 33.29
C ALA A 13 -32.89 5.67 33.55
N VAL A 14 -31.74 6.30 33.29
CA VAL A 14 -31.46 7.70 33.67
C VAL A 14 -31.43 8.63 32.45
N CYS A 15 -31.26 8.09 31.23
CA CYS A 15 -31.30 8.88 30.01
C CYS A 15 -31.72 8.03 28.80
N ASN A 16 -31.86 8.65 27.63
CA ASN A 16 -32.34 7.99 26.41
C ASN A 16 -31.30 7.07 25.74
N TYR A 17 -30.27 6.63 26.46
CA TYR A 17 -29.25 5.74 25.92
C TYR A 17 -29.77 4.30 25.82
N GLU A 18 -29.57 3.66 24.66
CA GLU A 18 -29.91 2.25 24.43
C GLU A 18 -28.78 1.51 23.70
N THR A 19 -28.65 0.22 23.98
CA THR A 19 -27.59 -0.63 23.40
C THR A 19 -28.07 -2.07 23.30
N ASN A 20 -27.65 -2.79 22.28
CA ASN A 20 -27.93 -4.23 22.14
C ASN A 20 -27.01 -5.14 23.00
N LYS A 21 -26.09 -4.55 23.77
CA LYS A 21 -25.16 -5.28 24.66
C LYS A 21 -25.21 -4.75 26.09
N LYS A 22 -25.46 -5.64 27.05
CA LYS A 22 -25.54 -5.33 28.49
C LYS A 22 -24.28 -4.63 29.04
N TYR A 23 -23.10 -5.12 28.69
CA TYR A 23 -21.81 -4.54 29.14
C TYR A 23 -21.65 -3.05 28.73
N ASN A 24 -22.17 -2.66 27.56
CA ASN A 24 -22.12 -1.26 27.11
C ASN A 24 -22.99 -0.37 28.00
N LEU A 25 -24.13 -0.88 28.49
CA LEU A 25 -25.02 -0.15 29.39
C LEU A 25 -24.37 0.05 30.76
N GLU A 26 -23.72 -0.99 31.30
CA GLU A 26 -22.96 -0.91 32.55
C GLU A 26 -21.85 0.15 32.45
N ARG A 27 -21.09 0.16 31.34
CA ARG A 27 -20.07 1.20 31.08
C ARG A 27 -20.66 2.59 30.92
N HIS A 28 -21.82 2.72 30.27
CA HIS A 28 -22.52 3.99 30.13
C HIS A 28 -22.92 4.57 31.50
N HIS A 29 -23.50 3.75 32.38
CA HIS A 29 -23.88 4.17 33.74
C HIS A 29 -22.67 4.65 34.54
N ILE A 30 -21.56 3.91 34.49
CA ILE A 30 -20.31 4.34 35.14
C ILE A 30 -19.80 5.65 34.51
N ALA A 31 -19.82 5.80 33.19
CA ALA A 31 -19.24 6.99 32.56
C ALA A 31 -20.10 8.26 32.71
N LYS A 32 -21.42 8.14 32.85
CA LYS A 32 -22.36 9.27 32.76
C LYS A 32 -23.20 9.51 34.01
N HIS A 33 -23.39 8.50 34.85
CA HIS A 33 -24.31 8.54 36.00
C HIS A 33 -23.59 8.19 37.31
N ASN A 34 -22.28 8.47 37.38
CA ASN A 34 -21.34 8.05 38.42
C ASN A 34 -21.65 8.53 39.87
N ASN A 35 -22.77 9.20 40.11
CA ASN A 35 -23.19 9.72 41.42
C ASN A 35 -24.53 9.15 41.92
N ILE A 36 -25.04 8.05 41.34
CA ILE A 36 -26.19 7.32 41.91
C ILE A 36 -25.69 5.98 42.45
N THR A 37 -25.32 5.97 43.73
CA THR A 37 -25.20 4.73 44.50
C THR A 37 -26.58 4.14 44.76
N SER A 38 -26.65 2.81 44.71
CA SER A 38 -27.79 1.97 45.10
C SER A 38 -28.93 1.94 44.05
N ASP A 39 -29.52 0.84 43.62
CA ASP A 39 -29.73 -0.46 44.25
C ASP A 39 -29.93 -1.56 43.19
N LYS A 40 -29.58 -2.79 43.55
CA LYS A 40 -30.02 -4.00 42.83
C LYS A 40 -31.54 -4.11 42.96
N ASN A 41 -32.33 -3.56 42.03
CA ASN A 41 -33.66 -4.07 41.67
C ASN A 41 -34.32 -3.16 40.63
N GLY A 42 -34.59 -3.69 39.43
CA GLY A 42 -35.35 -2.99 38.40
C GLY A 42 -35.10 -3.45 36.96
N PHE A 43 -35.05 -4.77 36.71
CA PHE A 43 -35.01 -5.27 35.33
C PHE A 43 -36.43 -5.68 34.91
N ALA A 44 -37.16 -4.77 34.26
CA ALA A 44 -38.35 -5.14 33.51
C ALA A 44 -37.92 -5.89 32.23
N LYS A 45 -38.00 -7.22 32.26
CA LYS A 45 -37.95 -8.06 31.06
C LYS A 45 -39.36 -8.13 30.47
N THR A 46 -39.58 -7.60 29.28
CA THR A 46 -40.77 -7.94 28.48
C THR A 46 -40.41 -9.06 27.50
N GLY A 47 -40.83 -10.29 27.78
CA GLY A 47 -40.69 -11.44 26.89
C GLY A 47 -40.88 -12.78 27.60
N LYS A 48 -41.85 -13.58 27.15
CA LYS A 48 -42.25 -14.89 27.71
C LYS A 48 -41.10 -15.91 27.70
N ILE A 49 -40.99 -16.68 28.79
CA ILE A 49 -40.05 -17.79 28.97
C ILE A 49 -40.67 -19.07 28.41
N VAL A 50 -39.95 -19.77 27.54
CA VAL A 50 -40.12 -21.22 27.30
C VAL A 50 -38.75 -21.86 27.42
N HIS A 51 -38.57 -22.72 28.42
CA HIS A 51 -37.38 -23.56 28.59
C HIS A 51 -37.61 -24.94 27.98
N PRO A 52 -36.56 -25.55 27.41
CA PRO A 52 -36.31 -26.97 27.66
C PRO A 52 -35.05 -27.19 28.50
N ASN A 53 -35.16 -28.17 29.38
CA ASN A 53 -34.18 -28.66 30.34
C ASN A 53 -32.77 -28.91 29.77
N GLY A 54 -31.76 -28.46 30.51
CA GLY A 54 -30.38 -28.95 30.43
C GLY A 54 -29.64 -28.60 31.72
N LYS A 55 -29.33 -29.61 32.54
CA LYS A 55 -28.68 -29.49 33.86
C LYS A 55 -27.34 -28.73 33.75
N ILE A 56 -27.17 -27.66 34.53
CA ILE A 56 -25.86 -27.02 34.75
C ILE A 56 -25.19 -27.75 35.92
N VAL A 57 -24.12 -28.48 35.64
CA VAL A 57 -23.14 -28.91 36.65
C VAL A 57 -22.00 -27.89 36.64
N HIS A 58 -21.81 -27.16 37.74
CA HIS A 58 -20.65 -26.30 37.93
C HIS A 58 -19.44 -27.13 38.42
N PRO A 59 -18.29 -27.14 37.73
CA PRO A 59 -17.03 -27.50 38.37
C PRO A 59 -16.44 -26.24 39.01
N LYS A 60 -16.33 -26.24 40.35
CA LYS A 60 -15.49 -25.33 41.11
C LYS A 60 -14.06 -25.37 40.54
N ARG A 61 -13.57 -24.27 39.95
CA ARG A 61 -12.13 -24.13 39.68
C ARG A 61 -11.50 -23.34 40.83
N LYS A 62 -10.63 -24.05 41.56
CA LYS A 62 -9.69 -23.51 42.53
C LYS A 62 -8.72 -22.56 41.81
N ASN A 63 -8.38 -21.45 42.46
CA ASN A 63 -7.25 -20.61 42.08
C ASN A 63 -5.97 -21.43 42.25
N VAL A 64 -5.30 -21.72 41.13
CA VAL A 64 -3.91 -22.20 41.12
C VAL A 64 -3.20 -21.32 40.11
N HIS A 65 -2.14 -20.66 40.55
CA HIS A 65 -1.18 -19.96 39.71
C HIS A 65 -0.24 -21.02 39.11
N PRO A 66 -0.18 -21.22 37.79
CA PRO A 66 0.92 -21.94 37.18
C PRO A 66 1.89 -20.93 36.60
N ASN A 67 3.13 -21.04 37.08
CA ASN A 67 4.30 -20.41 36.54
C ASN A 67 4.57 -21.01 35.15
N GLU A 68 3.94 -20.49 34.11
CA GLU A 68 4.16 -20.91 32.73
C GLU A 68 5.01 -19.87 31.99
N LYS A 69 6.18 -20.34 31.57
CA LYS A 69 7.15 -19.66 30.71
C LYS A 69 6.41 -18.86 29.63
N ILE A 70 6.72 -17.57 29.53
CA ILE A 70 6.40 -16.74 28.37
C ILE A 70 7.20 -17.32 27.20
N VAL A 71 6.64 -18.32 26.52
CA VAL A 71 7.10 -18.72 25.20
C VAL A 71 6.58 -17.64 24.26
N HIS A 72 7.50 -16.81 23.77
CA HIS A 72 7.25 -15.86 22.70
C HIS A 72 6.51 -16.57 21.56
N HIS A 73 5.22 -16.27 21.37
CA HIS A 73 4.50 -16.60 20.13
C HIS A 73 5.10 -15.71 19.01
N LEU A 74 6.15 -16.23 18.37
CA LEU A 74 6.99 -15.56 17.39
C LEU A 74 6.31 -15.39 16.00
N GLU A 75 5.08 -15.85 15.79
CA GLU A 75 4.61 -16.18 14.43
C GLU A 75 3.48 -15.30 13.86
N ASN A 76 2.95 -14.33 14.60
CA ASN A 76 1.90 -13.43 14.07
C ASN A 76 2.47 -12.06 13.66
N ILE A 77 3.60 -12.06 12.96
CA ILE A 77 4.29 -10.84 12.49
C ILE A 77 3.95 -10.62 11.02
N CYS A 78 3.52 -9.41 10.67
CA CYS A 78 3.36 -9.05 9.26
C CYS A 78 4.72 -8.98 8.58
N LYS A 79 4.94 -9.83 7.56
CA LYS A 79 6.20 -9.82 6.81
C LYS A 79 6.45 -8.51 6.07
N LYS A 80 5.38 -7.76 5.78
CA LYS A 80 5.48 -6.48 5.07
C LYS A 80 5.92 -5.35 5.99
N CYS A 81 5.42 -5.25 7.23
CA CYS A 81 5.66 -4.07 8.10
C CYS A 81 6.13 -4.40 9.52
N ASN A 82 6.40 -5.68 9.80
CA ASN A 82 6.81 -6.24 11.09
C ASN A 82 5.87 -5.97 12.27
N LYS A 83 4.62 -5.59 12.00
CA LYS A 83 3.61 -5.40 13.05
C LYS A 83 3.16 -6.75 13.60
N THR A 84 3.26 -6.90 14.91
CA THR A 84 2.84 -8.11 15.62
C THR A 84 1.34 -8.06 15.94
N TYR A 85 0.66 -9.16 15.69
CA TYR A 85 -0.76 -9.34 15.97
C TYR A 85 -0.99 -10.40 17.04
N LYS A 86 -2.05 -10.22 17.82
CA LYS A 86 -2.44 -11.21 18.85
C LYS A 86 -3.04 -12.47 18.25
N THR A 87 -3.55 -12.41 17.01
CA THR A 87 -4.22 -13.52 16.33
C THR A 87 -3.90 -13.53 14.85
N LEU A 88 -3.79 -14.74 14.26
CA LEU A 88 -3.57 -14.94 12.83
C LEU A 88 -4.64 -14.27 11.97
N LYS A 89 -5.92 -14.32 12.38
CA LYS A 89 -7.02 -13.63 11.69
C LYS A 89 -6.79 -12.12 11.57
N SER A 90 -6.20 -11.49 12.57
CA SER A 90 -5.89 -10.06 12.55
C SER A 90 -4.68 -9.77 11.67
N LEU A 91 -3.70 -10.68 11.65
CA LEU A 91 -2.55 -10.61 10.75
C LEU A 91 -3.00 -10.70 9.29
N ILE A 92 -3.79 -11.70 8.90
CA ILE A 92 -4.29 -11.87 7.52
C ILE A 92 -5.06 -10.63 7.07
N LYS A 93 -6.03 -10.17 7.87
CA LYS A 93 -6.81 -8.96 7.57
C LYS A 93 -5.94 -7.71 7.44
N HIS A 94 -4.87 -7.64 8.24
CA HIS A 94 -3.93 -6.57 8.10
C HIS A 94 -3.11 -6.71 6.81
N GLU A 95 -2.59 -7.88 6.49
CA GLU A 95 -1.76 -8.12 5.30
C GLU A 95 -2.48 -7.81 3.98
N GLU A 96 -3.81 -7.97 3.94
CA GLU A 96 -4.68 -7.51 2.85
C GLU A 96 -4.59 -6.00 2.61
N THR A 97 -4.38 -5.20 3.66
CA THR A 97 -4.34 -3.73 3.60
C THR A 97 -2.95 -3.15 3.89
N CYS A 98 -1.99 -4.01 4.23
CA CYS A 98 -0.67 -3.63 4.66
C CYS A 98 0.19 -3.27 3.44
N LYS A 99 0.63 -2.01 3.42
CA LYS A 99 1.53 -1.45 2.41
C LYS A 99 3.01 -1.60 2.77
N GLY A 100 3.33 -2.44 3.75
CA GLY A 100 4.70 -2.67 4.23
C GLY A 100 5.38 -1.50 4.94
N ILE A 101 4.62 -0.44 5.24
CA ILE A 101 5.08 0.71 6.02
C ILE A 101 4.46 0.65 7.41
N ASP A 102 5.20 1.13 8.42
CA ASP A 102 4.66 1.19 9.76
C ASP A 102 3.45 2.14 9.86
N ASP A 103 2.62 1.95 10.89
CA ASP A 103 1.39 2.71 11.11
C ASP A 103 1.62 4.24 11.16
N LEU A 104 2.83 4.69 11.47
CA LEU A 104 3.20 6.10 11.60
C LEU A 104 3.92 6.65 10.37
N THR A 105 4.17 5.85 9.32
CA THR A 105 4.77 6.34 8.09
C THR A 105 3.73 6.79 7.08
N CYS A 106 3.95 7.95 6.46
CA CYS A 106 3.13 8.43 5.37
C CYS A 106 3.39 7.59 4.11
N PRO A 107 2.35 6.98 3.48
CA PRO A 107 2.53 6.15 2.28
C PRO A 107 2.99 6.92 1.04
N ARG A 108 2.97 8.26 1.08
CA ARG A 108 3.34 9.10 -0.06
C ARG A 108 4.74 9.71 0.11
N CYS A 109 5.03 10.39 1.21
CA CYS A 109 6.36 10.98 1.38
C CYS A 109 7.34 10.08 2.13
N MET A 110 6.89 8.92 2.60
CA MET A 110 7.66 7.98 3.42
C MET A 110 8.23 8.56 4.72
N ILE A 111 7.83 9.77 5.11
CA ILE A 111 8.21 10.35 6.41
C ILE A 111 7.45 9.64 7.53
N SER A 112 8.18 9.21 8.55
CA SER A 112 7.64 8.60 9.76
C SER A 112 7.39 9.64 10.85
N PHE A 113 6.19 9.58 11.43
CA PHE A 113 5.78 10.49 12.49
C PHE A 113 6.02 9.87 13.88
N SER A 114 6.05 10.70 14.92
CA SER A 114 6.09 10.25 16.32
C SER A 114 4.70 9.84 16.85
N SER A 115 3.63 10.30 16.20
CA SER A 115 2.25 10.02 16.63
C SER A 115 1.28 9.85 15.45
N ARG A 116 0.20 9.10 15.67
CA ARG A 116 -0.89 8.93 14.69
C ARG A 116 -1.56 10.27 14.34
N SER A 117 -1.69 11.16 15.31
CA SER A 117 -2.29 12.49 15.15
C SER A 117 -1.46 13.35 14.19
N SER A 118 -0.14 13.36 14.36
CA SER A 118 0.79 14.09 13.49
C SER A 118 0.73 13.58 12.05
N LYS A 119 0.73 12.25 11.84
CA LYS A 119 0.53 11.64 10.52
C LYS A 119 -0.82 12.01 9.92
N SER A 120 -1.90 11.95 10.69
CA SER A 120 -3.25 12.28 10.21
C SER A 120 -3.32 13.74 9.75
N ASN A 121 -2.79 14.68 10.54
CA ASN A 121 -2.75 16.08 10.18
C ASN A 121 -1.87 16.34 8.95
N HIS A 122 -0.74 15.64 8.83
CA HIS A 122 0.11 15.70 7.64
C HIS A 122 -0.63 15.25 6.38
N ILE A 123 -1.30 14.08 6.41
CA ILE A 123 -2.06 13.57 5.26
C ILE A 123 -3.20 14.52 4.89
N LYS A 124 -3.92 15.08 5.88
CA LYS A 124 -5.00 16.05 5.65
C LYS A 124 -4.54 17.33 4.95
N ARG A 125 -3.31 17.78 5.21
CA ARG A 125 -2.72 18.95 4.52
C ARG A 125 -2.41 18.65 3.05
N ASN A 126 -2.21 17.38 2.69
CA ASN A 126 -1.98 16.89 1.34
C ASN A 126 -0.89 17.64 0.52
N ASN A 127 0.10 18.22 1.19
CA ASN A 127 1.11 19.08 0.57
C ASN A 127 2.50 18.44 0.48
N CYS A 128 2.64 17.18 0.90
CA CYS A 128 3.92 16.48 0.83
C CYS A 128 4.24 16.05 -0.61
N LYS A 129 5.50 15.72 -0.89
CA LYS A 129 5.89 15.16 -2.20
C LYS A 129 6.14 13.66 -2.07
N PRO A 130 5.89 12.87 -3.13
CA PRO A 130 6.30 11.47 -3.20
C PRO A 130 7.81 11.35 -3.00
N ARG A 131 8.25 10.37 -2.21
CA ARG A 131 9.68 10.07 -1.96
C ARG A 131 9.87 8.58 -1.80
N SER A 132 11.00 8.05 -2.23
CA SER A 132 11.34 6.63 -2.14
C SER A 132 11.19 6.04 -0.73
N ILE A 133 11.01 4.73 -0.67
CA ILE A 133 11.01 3.95 0.57
C ILE A 133 12.26 4.15 1.43
N ILE A 134 13.38 4.60 0.87
CA ILE A 134 14.61 4.90 1.62
C ILE A 134 14.41 5.95 2.72
N TYR A 135 13.37 6.78 2.60
CA TYR A 135 13.02 7.81 3.57
C TYR A 135 12.16 7.27 4.74
N ALA A 136 11.65 6.04 4.62
CA ALA A 136 10.89 5.40 5.69
C ALA A 136 11.79 5.02 6.87
N ARG A 137 11.25 5.09 8.08
CA ARG A 137 11.92 4.56 9.27
C ARG A 137 12.18 3.07 9.05
N LYS A 138 13.44 2.67 9.16
CA LYS A 138 13.84 1.27 9.10
C LYS A 138 13.15 0.49 10.20
N THR A 139 12.30 -0.45 9.81
CA THR A 139 11.95 -1.59 10.67
C THR A 139 13.10 -2.57 10.54
N ASN A 140 13.80 -2.89 11.64
CA ASN A 140 14.88 -3.87 11.62
C ASN A 140 14.40 -5.17 10.94
N LEU A 141 14.91 -5.43 9.74
CA LEU A 141 14.88 -6.76 9.14
C LEU A 141 16.19 -6.96 8.38
N GLU A 142 16.89 -8.01 8.80
CA GLU A 142 18.06 -8.57 8.13
C GLU A 142 17.61 -9.34 6.88
N ASN A 143 18.50 -9.31 5.88
CA ASN A 143 18.65 -10.22 4.73
C ASN A 143 18.21 -9.74 3.34
N GLU A 144 19.07 -10.14 2.40
CA GLU A 144 19.18 -9.85 0.96
C GLU A 144 19.90 -8.55 0.55
N THR A 145 21.20 -8.72 0.32
CA THR A 145 22.17 -7.76 -0.20
C THR A 145 21.96 -7.50 -1.68
N ILE A 146 21.63 -6.25 -2.05
CA ILE A 146 21.96 -5.66 -3.34
C ILE A 146 22.61 -4.32 -3.05
N ASN A 147 23.84 -4.14 -3.54
CA ASN A 147 24.66 -2.97 -3.28
C ASN A 147 24.27 -1.85 -4.26
N TYR A 148 23.52 -0.85 -3.81
CA TYR A 148 23.27 0.38 -4.57
C TYR A 148 24.13 1.49 -3.96
N ASN A 149 25.07 2.02 -4.75
CA ASN A 149 25.79 3.24 -4.44
C ASN A 149 25.02 4.43 -5.03
N THR A 150 24.18 5.11 -4.25
CA THR A 150 23.63 6.39 -4.71
C THR A 150 23.50 7.43 -3.59
N ILE A 151 24.44 8.38 -3.66
CA ILE A 151 24.34 9.84 -3.49
C ILE A 151 23.55 10.37 -2.28
N ASN A 152 24.33 10.82 -1.29
CA ASN A 152 23.92 11.88 -0.36
C ASN A 152 23.71 13.18 -1.16
N ASN A 153 22.48 13.68 -1.23
CA ASN A 153 22.29 15.12 -1.26
C ASN A 153 21.03 15.56 -0.48
N ILE A 154 21.36 16.37 0.52
CA ILE A 154 20.59 17.06 1.52
C ILE A 154 19.46 17.91 0.89
N GLU A 155 18.23 17.70 1.36
CA GLU A 155 17.38 18.81 1.81
C GLU A 155 16.90 18.48 3.23
N SER A 156 17.78 18.76 4.18
CA SER A 156 17.49 18.73 5.59
C SER A 156 16.71 20.00 5.97
N GLN A 157 15.46 19.84 6.39
CA GLN A 157 14.95 20.66 7.47
C GLN A 157 14.44 19.75 8.59
N TYR A 158 15.12 19.91 9.73
CA TYR A 158 14.91 19.38 11.07
C TYR A 158 15.57 18.05 11.49
N ASN A 159 16.55 18.27 12.39
CA ASN A 159 17.15 17.45 13.44
C ASN A 159 18.43 16.67 13.13
N ILE A 160 19.52 17.22 13.71
CA ILE A 160 20.86 16.67 13.88
C ILE A 160 20.79 15.37 14.70
N GLY A 161 21.46 14.33 14.20
CA GLY A 161 21.72 13.09 14.94
C GLY A 161 22.19 11.96 14.02
N THR A 162 23.51 11.78 13.94
CA THR A 162 24.24 10.66 13.30
C THR A 162 24.10 10.49 11.78
N GLN A 163 25.10 11.01 11.05
CA GLN A 163 25.46 10.54 9.71
C GLN A 163 26.07 9.13 9.84
N ASN A 164 25.25 8.11 9.65
CA ASN A 164 25.73 6.77 9.37
C ASN A 164 25.58 6.55 7.86
N ASN A 165 26.69 6.34 7.15
CA ASN A 165 26.67 5.76 5.81
C ASN A 165 26.16 4.32 5.98
N VAL A 166 24.85 4.13 5.87
CA VAL A 166 24.22 2.81 5.95
C VAL A 166 23.91 2.36 4.53
N THR A 167 24.53 1.27 4.10
CA THR A 167 24.07 0.47 2.95
C THR A 167 22.62 0.08 3.23
N ASN A 168 21.69 0.64 2.45
CA ASN A 168 20.27 0.36 2.59
C ASN A 168 19.93 -0.89 1.79
N ASN A 169 19.52 -1.99 2.45
CA ASN A 169 18.84 -3.09 1.77
C ASN A 169 17.44 -2.62 1.38
N ILE A 170 17.23 -2.33 0.10
CA ILE A 170 15.96 -1.82 -0.43
C ILE A 170 15.12 -3.02 -0.89
N TYR A 171 13.93 -3.18 -0.32
CA TYR A 171 12.97 -4.15 -0.82
C TYR A 171 12.48 -3.72 -2.21
N VAL A 172 12.79 -4.52 -3.22
CA VAL A 172 12.35 -4.30 -4.60
C VAL A 172 10.92 -4.78 -4.77
N ASN A 173 10.05 -3.90 -5.25
CA ASN A 173 8.65 -4.18 -5.57
C ASN A 173 8.55 -5.21 -6.68
N ASN A 174 7.54 -6.05 -6.61
CA ASN A 174 7.22 -6.96 -7.70
C ASN A 174 6.84 -6.20 -8.97
N TYR A 175 7.16 -6.79 -10.11
CA TYR A 175 6.67 -6.32 -11.41
C TYR A 175 5.14 -6.23 -11.40
N GLY A 176 4.62 -5.10 -11.87
CA GLY A 176 3.21 -4.73 -11.81
C GLY A 176 2.74 -4.12 -10.48
N ASN A 177 3.58 -4.08 -9.45
CA ASN A 177 3.29 -3.45 -8.15
C ASN A 177 4.22 -2.25 -7.88
N GLU A 178 4.66 -1.58 -8.95
CA GLU A 178 5.52 -0.43 -8.84
C GLU A 178 4.82 0.71 -8.10
N ARG A 179 5.63 1.46 -7.39
CA ARG A 179 5.23 2.72 -6.83
C ARG A 179 5.14 3.76 -7.95
N ILE A 180 3.99 4.38 -8.14
CA ILE A 180 3.77 5.34 -9.24
C ILE A 180 3.16 6.66 -8.77
N ASP A 181 3.10 6.92 -7.45
CA ASP A 181 2.53 8.14 -6.87
C ASP A 181 3.32 9.42 -7.21
N TYR A 182 4.57 9.29 -7.70
CA TYR A 182 5.38 10.37 -8.27
C TYR A 182 5.05 10.71 -9.72
N LEU A 183 4.38 9.81 -10.46
CA LEU A 183 3.89 10.08 -11.81
C LEU A 183 2.60 10.90 -11.75
N ASN A 184 2.71 12.12 -11.25
CA ASN A 184 1.62 13.08 -11.20
C ASN A 184 1.29 13.63 -12.60
N TYR A 185 0.25 14.46 -12.70
CA TYR A 185 -0.18 15.07 -13.94
C TYR A 185 0.97 15.78 -14.69
N GLU A 186 1.75 16.61 -13.99
CA GLU A 186 2.85 17.37 -14.59
C GLU A 186 3.93 16.45 -15.21
N LYS A 187 4.32 15.41 -14.48
CA LYS A 187 5.33 14.43 -14.94
C LYS A 187 4.79 13.60 -16.11
N MET A 188 3.52 13.18 -16.06
CA MET A 188 2.87 12.46 -17.17
C MET A 188 2.76 13.34 -18.42
N LEU A 189 2.43 14.63 -18.25
CA LEU A 189 2.40 15.61 -19.34
C LEU A 189 3.79 15.85 -19.93
N GLU A 190 4.83 15.93 -19.08
CA GLU A 190 6.22 16.05 -19.53
C GLU A 190 6.62 14.88 -20.45
N ILE A 191 6.30 13.64 -20.05
CA ILE A 191 6.56 12.45 -20.85
C ILE A 191 5.75 12.48 -22.14
N PHE A 192 4.45 12.79 -22.06
CA PHE A 192 3.58 12.86 -23.23
C PHE A 192 4.09 13.86 -24.29
N LYS A 193 4.65 15.00 -23.85
CA LYS A 193 5.24 16.01 -24.76
C LYS A 193 6.47 15.51 -25.54
N LYS A 194 7.06 14.37 -25.17
CA LYS A 194 8.23 13.77 -25.83
C LYS A 194 7.88 12.85 -27.02
N ALA A 195 6.61 12.84 -27.45
CA ALA A 195 6.13 12.25 -28.71
C ALA A 195 6.54 10.77 -28.94
N TYR A 196 7.47 10.49 -29.85
CA TYR A 196 7.75 9.12 -30.29
C TYR A 196 8.37 8.23 -29.22
N ASP A 197 8.97 8.81 -28.18
CA ASP A 197 9.70 8.08 -27.13
C ASP A 197 8.88 7.80 -25.87
N ILE A 198 7.58 8.08 -25.91
CA ILE A 198 6.67 7.97 -24.76
C ILE A 198 6.79 6.61 -24.04
N PRO A 199 6.67 5.44 -24.70
CA PRO A 199 6.66 4.16 -23.99
C PRO A 199 8.00 3.84 -23.32
N SER A 200 9.13 4.10 -24.00
CA SER A 200 10.47 3.85 -23.44
C SER A 200 10.80 4.81 -22.29
N LEU A 201 10.39 6.08 -22.38
CA LEU A 201 10.55 7.05 -21.29
C LEU A 201 9.72 6.67 -20.06
N LEU A 202 8.46 6.29 -20.24
CA LEU A 202 7.64 5.83 -19.12
C LEU A 202 8.20 4.53 -18.51
N THR A 203 8.71 3.62 -19.34
CA THR A 203 9.40 2.41 -18.86
C THR A 203 10.58 2.78 -17.97
N LYS A 204 11.42 3.74 -18.39
CA LYS A 204 12.55 4.24 -17.59
C LYS A 204 12.08 4.81 -16.26
N GLU A 205 11.06 5.66 -16.29
CA GLU A 205 10.52 6.32 -15.11
C GLU A 205 9.86 5.35 -14.12
N ILE A 206 9.29 4.25 -14.59
CA ILE A 206 8.66 3.24 -13.74
C ILE A 206 9.69 2.24 -13.19
N HIS A 207 10.52 1.64 -14.05
CA HIS A 207 11.32 0.45 -13.71
C HIS A 207 12.81 0.72 -13.51
N PHE A 208 13.31 1.90 -13.89
CA PHE A 208 14.74 2.22 -13.89
C PHE A 208 14.99 3.62 -13.32
N ASN A 209 14.16 4.04 -12.36
CA ASN A 209 14.25 5.36 -11.75
C ASN A 209 15.15 5.30 -10.51
N GLU A 210 16.31 5.95 -10.59
CA GLU A 210 17.29 6.02 -9.50
C GLU A 210 16.76 6.73 -8.24
N GLU A 211 15.77 7.62 -8.37
CA GLU A 211 15.12 8.25 -7.22
C GLU A 211 14.13 7.31 -6.51
N PHE A 212 13.70 6.24 -7.18
CA PHE A 212 12.76 5.23 -6.69
C PHE A 212 13.32 3.81 -6.92
N PRO A 213 14.48 3.49 -6.31
CA PRO A 213 15.18 2.21 -6.50
C PRO A 213 14.34 0.99 -6.09
N GLU A 214 13.31 1.17 -5.25
CA GLU A 214 12.36 0.10 -4.95
C GLU A 214 11.60 -0.42 -6.18
N ASN A 215 11.54 0.34 -7.27
CA ASN A 215 10.88 -0.12 -8.50
C ASN A 215 11.84 -0.79 -9.50
N ASN A 216 13.14 -0.90 -9.18
CA ASN A 216 14.14 -1.51 -10.06
C ASN A 216 13.99 -3.05 -10.09
N ASN A 217 12.89 -3.48 -10.68
CA ASN A 217 12.34 -4.83 -10.62
C ASN A 217 12.54 -5.64 -11.91
N ILE A 218 13.23 -5.05 -12.89
CA ILE A 218 13.71 -5.70 -14.11
C ILE A 218 15.23 -5.52 -14.16
N LYS A 219 15.95 -6.57 -14.49
CA LYS A 219 17.42 -6.58 -14.60
C LYS A 219 17.88 -7.37 -15.82
N ASP A 220 19.09 -7.10 -16.29
CA ASP A 220 19.73 -7.95 -17.28
C ASP A 220 19.90 -9.39 -16.78
N SER A 221 20.00 -10.33 -17.73
CA SER A 221 20.32 -11.73 -17.47
C SER A 221 21.60 -12.11 -18.17
N ASP A 222 22.42 -12.96 -17.53
CA ASP A 222 23.56 -13.61 -18.17
C ASP A 222 23.15 -14.45 -19.40
N LYS A 223 21.86 -14.82 -19.51
CA LYS A 223 21.33 -15.54 -20.66
C LYS A 223 20.93 -14.57 -21.76
N ASN A 224 21.58 -14.71 -22.92
CA ASN A 224 21.23 -13.97 -24.12
C ASN A 224 19.73 -14.01 -24.43
N ASN A 225 19.15 -12.84 -24.70
CA ASN A 225 17.74 -12.63 -25.00
C ASN A 225 16.77 -12.90 -23.84
N TYR A 226 17.25 -12.96 -22.59
CA TYR A 226 16.38 -13.02 -21.42
C TYR A 226 16.62 -11.82 -20.50
N ALA A 227 15.62 -11.51 -19.67
CA ALA A 227 15.70 -10.55 -18.59
C ALA A 227 15.25 -11.23 -17.28
N LEU A 228 15.72 -10.71 -16.15
CA LEU A 228 15.27 -11.11 -14.82
C LEU A 228 14.17 -10.17 -14.33
N VAL A 229 12.97 -10.69 -14.06
CA VAL A 229 11.82 -9.91 -13.61
C VAL A 229 11.43 -10.34 -12.19
N LYS A 230 11.33 -9.38 -11.26
CA LYS A 230 10.97 -9.65 -9.86
C LYS A 230 9.50 -10.06 -9.76
N MET A 231 9.26 -11.31 -9.37
CA MET A 231 7.93 -11.86 -9.17
C MET A 231 7.87 -12.57 -7.81
N LYS A 232 6.98 -12.09 -6.93
CA LYS A 232 6.85 -12.54 -5.54
C LYS A 232 8.12 -12.33 -4.73
N GLU A 233 8.81 -13.40 -4.34
CA GLU A 233 10.05 -13.34 -3.56
C GLU A 233 11.29 -13.64 -4.44
N GLU A 234 11.11 -13.94 -5.73
CA GLU A 234 12.19 -14.40 -6.61
C GLU A 234 12.26 -13.60 -7.92
N TYR A 235 13.36 -13.74 -8.66
CA TYR A 235 13.47 -13.24 -10.03
C TYR A 235 13.24 -14.41 -11.00
N ILE A 236 12.34 -14.20 -11.96
CA ILE A 236 12.06 -15.17 -13.02
C ILE A 236 12.71 -14.71 -14.32
N LEU A 237 13.09 -15.67 -15.16
CA LEU A 237 13.60 -15.40 -16.50
C LEU A 237 12.44 -15.19 -17.46
N GLU A 238 12.46 -14.07 -18.18
CA GLU A 238 11.48 -13.72 -19.20
C GLU A 238 12.18 -13.44 -20.52
N ASP A 239 11.54 -13.77 -21.66
CA ASP A 239 12.08 -13.44 -22.98
C ASP A 239 12.15 -11.92 -23.16
N LEU A 240 13.32 -11.43 -23.55
CA LEU A 240 13.62 -10.01 -23.64
C LEU A 240 12.80 -9.29 -24.74
N ASN A 241 12.48 -9.99 -25.84
CA ASN A 241 11.63 -9.40 -26.88
C ASN A 241 10.19 -9.29 -26.40
N ALA A 242 9.65 -10.38 -25.85
CA ALA A 242 8.30 -10.44 -25.33
C ALA A 242 8.07 -9.40 -24.23
N LEU A 243 9.01 -9.31 -23.27
CA LEU A 243 8.95 -8.31 -22.20
C LEU A 243 8.98 -6.88 -22.75
N ALA A 244 9.87 -6.59 -23.71
CA ALA A 244 9.92 -5.26 -24.32
C ALA A 244 8.62 -4.91 -25.07
N GLU A 245 8.03 -5.87 -25.81
CA GLU A 245 6.73 -5.67 -26.47
C GLU A 245 5.60 -5.43 -25.47
N GLU A 246 5.58 -6.19 -24.38
CA GLU A 246 4.61 -6.01 -23.30
C GLU A 246 4.73 -4.60 -22.69
N LEU A 247 5.95 -4.16 -22.37
CA LEU A 247 6.22 -2.84 -21.80
C LEU A 247 5.79 -1.71 -22.75
N VAL A 248 6.08 -1.83 -24.05
CA VAL A 248 5.59 -0.85 -25.05
C VAL A 248 4.07 -0.79 -25.02
N LYS A 249 3.39 -1.94 -25.06
CA LYS A 249 1.93 -1.99 -25.09
C LYS A 249 1.30 -1.44 -23.81
N LYS A 250 1.79 -1.87 -22.65
CA LYS A 250 1.31 -1.45 -21.31
C LYS A 250 1.47 0.06 -21.14
N ASN A 251 2.66 0.58 -21.42
CA ASN A 251 2.97 2.00 -21.21
C ASN A 251 2.30 2.90 -22.25
N SER A 252 2.14 2.42 -23.49
CA SER A 252 1.32 3.13 -24.50
C SER A 252 -0.14 3.24 -24.05
N THR A 253 -0.70 2.15 -23.53
CA THR A 253 -2.08 2.12 -23.02
C THR A 253 -2.25 3.09 -21.85
N GLN A 254 -1.31 3.09 -20.91
CA GLN A 254 -1.36 3.96 -19.73
C GLN A 254 -1.31 5.44 -20.10
N ILE A 255 -0.40 5.84 -20.98
CA ILE A 255 -0.29 7.26 -21.38
C ILE A 255 -1.43 7.67 -22.31
N GLN A 256 -1.90 6.80 -23.19
CA GLN A 256 -3.06 7.10 -24.01
C GLN A 256 -4.30 7.35 -23.13
N LYS A 257 -4.53 6.49 -22.12
CA LYS A 257 -5.62 6.69 -21.16
C LYS A 257 -5.50 8.04 -20.44
N PHE A 258 -4.31 8.36 -19.92
CA PHE A 258 -4.03 9.67 -19.32
C PHE A 258 -4.35 10.83 -20.28
N ALA A 259 -3.91 10.73 -21.54
CA ALA A 259 -4.11 11.76 -22.55
C ALA A 259 -5.59 11.98 -22.89
N ILE A 260 -6.38 10.90 -22.94
CA ILE A 260 -7.82 10.96 -23.20
C ILE A 260 -8.56 11.57 -22.00
N GLU A 261 -8.27 11.12 -20.78
CA GLU A 261 -8.92 11.58 -19.56
C GLU A 261 -8.66 13.07 -19.27
N ASN A 262 -7.53 13.61 -19.74
CA ASN A 262 -7.13 15.00 -19.50
C ASN A 262 -7.05 15.84 -20.78
N LYS A 263 -7.79 15.46 -21.83
CA LYS A 263 -7.73 16.11 -23.16
C LYS A 263 -7.82 17.64 -23.10
N GLU A 264 -8.78 18.18 -22.35
CA GLU A 264 -9.04 19.62 -22.29
C GLU A 264 -7.82 20.38 -21.74
N GLU A 265 -7.26 19.92 -20.63
CA GLU A 265 -6.09 20.55 -19.98
C GLU A 265 -4.78 20.33 -20.76
N ILE A 266 -4.64 19.22 -21.47
CA ILE A 266 -3.47 18.98 -22.31
C ILE A 266 -3.50 19.88 -23.54
N CYS A 267 -4.67 20.06 -24.17
CA CYS A 267 -4.85 20.90 -25.34
C CYS A 267 -4.69 22.41 -25.06
N THR A 268 -4.68 22.87 -23.80
CA THR A 268 -4.26 24.24 -23.48
C THR A 268 -2.74 24.41 -23.51
N ASN A 269 -1.99 23.30 -23.44
CA ASN A 269 -0.53 23.27 -23.33
C ASN A 269 0.18 22.78 -24.61
N ILE A 270 -0.56 22.18 -25.54
CA ILE A 270 -0.04 21.55 -26.76
C ILE A 270 -1.03 21.83 -27.90
N GLU A 271 -0.51 22.08 -29.10
CA GLU A 271 -1.32 22.21 -30.31
C GLU A 271 -2.24 20.99 -30.51
N THR A 272 -3.50 21.24 -30.86
CA THR A 272 -4.53 20.20 -30.96
C THR A 272 -4.17 19.12 -31.98
N GLN A 273 -3.57 19.49 -33.12
CA GLN A 273 -3.13 18.52 -34.12
C GLN A 273 -2.04 17.60 -33.55
N LYS A 274 -1.02 18.18 -32.91
CA LYS A 274 0.06 17.42 -32.29
C LYS A 274 -0.46 16.47 -31.20
N TYR A 275 -1.45 16.91 -30.41
CA TYR A 275 -2.15 16.02 -29.46
C TYR A 275 -2.79 14.82 -30.17
N GLN A 276 -3.54 15.07 -31.25
CA GLN A 276 -4.19 14.01 -32.02
C GLN A 276 -3.18 13.02 -32.59
N ASP A 277 -2.12 13.51 -33.23
CA ASP A 277 -1.07 12.69 -33.82
C ASP A 277 -0.40 11.78 -32.78
N MET A 278 -0.16 12.30 -31.56
CA MET A 278 0.43 11.50 -30.47
C MET A 278 -0.54 10.44 -29.93
N VAL A 279 -1.83 10.79 -29.77
CA VAL A 279 -2.84 9.83 -29.31
C VAL A 279 -3.05 8.71 -30.33
N GLU A 280 -3.05 9.04 -31.62
CA GLU A 280 -3.15 8.09 -32.73
C GLU A 280 -1.91 7.20 -32.82
N LEU A 281 -0.72 7.77 -32.68
CA LEU A 281 0.53 7.00 -32.62
C LEU A 281 0.49 5.95 -31.51
N LEU A 282 0.04 6.34 -30.30
CA LEU A 282 -0.09 5.41 -29.18
C LEU A 282 -1.13 4.31 -29.48
N LEU A 283 -2.22 4.64 -30.17
CA LEU A 283 -3.21 3.66 -30.59
C LEU A 283 -2.62 2.63 -31.57
N ASN A 284 -1.84 3.11 -32.53
CA ASN A 284 -1.19 2.27 -33.52
C ASN A 284 -0.10 1.38 -32.89
N PHE A 285 0.62 1.84 -31.87
CA PHE A 285 1.51 0.97 -31.09
C PHE A 285 0.76 -0.14 -30.35
N ILE A 286 -0.43 0.15 -29.80
CA ILE A 286 -1.23 -0.83 -29.05
C ILE A 286 -1.82 -1.90 -29.97
N LEU A 287 -2.35 -1.49 -31.13
CA LEU A 287 -3.15 -2.35 -32.01
C LEU A 287 -2.35 -2.96 -33.16
N LEU A 288 -1.48 -2.16 -33.79
CA LEU A 288 -0.88 -2.48 -35.10
C LEU A 288 0.65 -2.65 -35.02
N LYS A 289 1.28 -2.22 -33.93
CA LYS A 289 2.75 -2.11 -33.80
C LYS A 289 3.36 -1.18 -34.86
N GLU A 290 2.63 -0.12 -35.21
CA GLU A 290 2.98 0.84 -36.26
C GLU A 290 3.11 2.29 -35.76
N PRO A 291 3.89 3.14 -36.44
CA PRO A 291 4.76 2.83 -37.57
C PRO A 291 5.93 1.92 -37.17
N LEU A 292 6.25 0.93 -38.01
CA LEU A 292 7.16 -0.17 -37.65
C LEU A 292 8.54 0.32 -37.18
N GLU A 293 9.07 1.37 -37.81
CA GLU A 293 10.38 1.94 -37.45
C GLU A 293 10.35 2.53 -36.03
N HIS A 294 9.33 3.34 -35.72
CA HIS A 294 9.18 3.93 -34.39
C HIS A 294 8.92 2.85 -33.33
N TYR A 295 8.08 1.86 -33.63
CA TYR A 295 7.83 0.74 -32.72
C TYR A 295 9.11 -0.05 -32.44
N LYS A 296 9.86 -0.44 -33.49
CA LYS A 296 11.15 -1.12 -33.33
C LYS A 296 12.16 -0.29 -32.52
N ASN A 297 12.15 1.03 -32.70
CA ASN A 297 13.00 1.92 -31.91
C ASN A 297 12.61 1.92 -30.42
N GLN A 298 11.31 1.90 -30.08
CA GLN A 298 10.87 1.77 -28.69
C GLN A 298 11.33 0.44 -28.08
N ILE A 299 11.15 -0.66 -28.81
CA ILE A 299 11.62 -1.98 -28.39
C ILE A 299 13.13 -1.97 -28.14
N LYS A 300 13.91 -1.40 -29.07
CA LYS A 300 15.36 -1.29 -28.92
C LYS A 300 15.75 -0.50 -27.66
N LYS A 301 15.16 0.69 -27.47
CA LYS A 301 15.44 1.54 -26.29
C LYS A 301 15.13 0.82 -24.99
N ILE A 302 14.02 0.10 -24.90
CA ILE A 302 13.66 -0.66 -23.69
C ILE A 302 14.65 -1.80 -23.44
N LYS A 303 15.06 -2.54 -24.47
CA LYS A 303 16.08 -3.57 -24.32
C LYS A 303 17.42 -3.00 -23.87
N ASP A 304 17.81 -1.85 -24.41
CA ASP A 304 19.04 -1.17 -24.01
C ASP A 304 18.94 -0.68 -22.55
N LEU A 305 17.77 -0.22 -22.09
CA LEU A 305 17.55 0.09 -20.66
C LEU A 305 17.75 -1.15 -19.77
N ILE A 306 17.17 -2.29 -20.15
CA ILE A 306 17.30 -3.55 -19.40
C ILE A 306 18.76 -4.01 -19.36
N LYS A 307 19.47 -4.00 -20.49
CA LYS A 307 20.87 -4.47 -20.56
C LYS A 307 21.86 -3.59 -19.80
N ASN A 308 21.51 -2.33 -19.56
CA ASN A 308 22.37 -1.39 -18.85
C ASN A 308 22.11 -1.38 -17.33
N ASN A 309 21.18 -2.19 -16.81
CA ASN A 309 20.77 -2.21 -15.39
C ASN A 309 20.63 -3.63 -14.82
#